data_AF-A0A168DMK1-F1
#
_entry.id   AF-A0A168DMK1-F1
#
_cell.length_a   1.000
_cell.length_b   1.000
_cell.length_c   1.000
_cell.angle_alpha   90.00
_cell.angle_beta   90.00
_cell.angle_gamma   90.00
#
_symmetry.space_group_name_H-M   'P 1'
#
loop_
_entity.id
_entity.type
_entity.pdbx_description
1 polymer ?
#
loop_
_entity_poly.entity_id
_entity_poly.type
_entity_poly.pdbx_seq_one_letter_code
_entity_poly.pdbx_strand_id
1 'polypeptide(L)'
;MPSRGDGSLHSGAYKKGHNRGSATQKIHRNDISVNQYPQHSVAWFETGRYWRIEEDVYLRLSMDMSEVSVQELPRPARYLSGVSASASTPSAHISPSPSASSSQDKALRIENIKNVFAQPYPRISRGTNSITCSRFREKYDFVESNNTVDEDIVVVHGRVQSARLAGSKLMFFDILHEGCKLQVLCNKRLLEAQGIDGPKFRQFYHALRRGDSFSITGKPHRTGRGELSLLATELPKLLSPCLNTIPIWNNENEDTLYDRHVELLASPSAADVLRARSTIIQTIRQFFLDQSFMEVNTPILASAAGGAVARPFKTHATEFPEETLSLRIAPELWLKRLIVSGFDKVFEIGPSFRNEGIDKTHNPEFTTCEFYQAFADLDTLMSMTEELFRKISRQIANLNETVGNSLTPTTPQCVGPTFIMNHPECLSPLSKSFTHSENGQKVSARAELFIENREVVNLYEEENSPTEQRKKFQRQLDTKDSENATGSMDEKYLEVLEWGLPPTGGWGCGIERLTMLFTGAKRIDDVMSFGNLRSVTKASK
;
A
#
# COMPACT_ATOMS: atom_id res chain seq x y z
N MET A 1 -64.82 -49.56 -9.05
CA MET A 1 -65.99 -49.19 -9.89
C MET A 1 -67.17 -49.99 -9.38
N PRO A 2 -68.39 -49.41 -9.26
CA PRO A 2 -68.94 -48.27 -10.01
C PRO A 2 -69.02 -46.98 -9.15
N SER A 3 -68.72 -45.76 -9.62
CA SER A 3 -69.33 -44.91 -10.68
C SER A 3 -70.77 -44.49 -10.34
N ARG A 4 -71.26 -43.26 -10.47
CA ARG A 4 -70.83 -41.95 -11.03
C ARG A 4 -72.01 -40.99 -10.76
N GLY A 5 -71.79 -39.67 -10.76
CA GLY A 5 -72.90 -38.71 -10.84
C GLY A 5 -72.52 -37.26 -10.57
N ASP A 6 -72.09 -36.57 -11.63
CA ASP A 6 -71.74 -35.15 -11.74
C ASP A 6 -72.85 -34.16 -11.37
N GLY A 7 -72.44 -32.92 -11.03
CA GLY A 7 -73.34 -31.76 -11.02
C GLY A 7 -72.72 -30.49 -10.44
N SER A 8 -71.85 -29.84 -11.20
CA SER A 8 -71.27 -28.52 -10.94
C SER A 8 -72.32 -27.39 -10.87
N LEU A 9 -72.06 -26.33 -10.10
CA LEU A 9 -71.99 -24.94 -10.61
C LEU A 9 -71.41 -23.96 -9.59
N HIS A 10 -70.47 -23.17 -10.08
CA HIS A 10 -69.77 -22.05 -9.43
C HIS A 10 -70.67 -20.81 -9.21
N SER A 11 -70.41 -20.05 -8.14
CA SER A 11 -69.86 -18.68 -8.23
C SER A 11 -69.59 -18.09 -6.83
N GLY A 12 -68.52 -17.29 -6.70
CA GLY A 12 -68.27 -16.45 -5.52
C GLY A 12 -66.86 -16.58 -4.93
N ALA A 13 -65.94 -15.74 -5.39
CA ALA A 13 -64.50 -15.80 -5.18
C ALA A 13 -63.99 -15.34 -3.81
N TYR A 14 -62.92 -15.98 -3.32
CA TYR A 14 -61.88 -15.38 -2.47
C TYR A 14 -60.50 -15.89 -2.93
N LYS A 15 -59.75 -15.04 -3.63
CA LYS A 15 -58.31 -15.25 -3.91
C LYS A 15 -57.51 -14.66 -2.75
N LYS A 16 -56.80 -15.48 -1.97
CA LYS A 16 -55.67 -15.05 -1.13
C LYS A 16 -54.37 -15.32 -1.86
N GLY A 17 -53.60 -14.25 -2.08
CA GLY A 17 -52.31 -14.24 -2.74
C GLY A 17 -51.21 -14.93 -1.93
N HIS A 18 -50.22 -15.42 -2.66
CA HIS A 18 -49.00 -16.05 -2.17
C HIS A 18 -48.15 -15.10 -1.32
N ASN A 19 -47.53 -15.62 -0.26
CA ASN A 19 -46.19 -15.18 0.12
C ASN A 19 -45.44 -16.32 0.83
N ARG A 20 -44.42 -16.88 0.17
CA ARG A 20 -43.42 -17.78 0.77
C ARG A 20 -42.31 -16.88 1.32
N GLY A 21 -42.21 -16.75 2.64
CA GLY A 21 -41.08 -16.10 3.31
C GLY A 21 -40.07 -17.15 3.78
N SER A 22 -38.97 -17.27 3.04
CA SER A 22 -37.74 -17.95 3.48
C SER A 22 -36.87 -16.88 4.15
N ALA A 23 -36.75 -16.93 5.48
CA ALA A 23 -35.86 -16.05 6.22
C ALA A 23 -34.54 -16.78 6.54
N THR A 24 -33.64 -16.84 5.56
CA THR A 24 -32.20 -17.05 5.80
C THR A 24 -31.56 -15.68 5.95
N GLN A 25 -31.33 -15.26 7.19
CA GLN A 25 -30.62 -14.02 7.49
C GLN A 25 -29.13 -14.26 7.24
N LYS A 26 -28.63 -13.82 6.08
CA LYS A 26 -27.19 -13.76 5.78
C LYS A 26 -26.54 -12.74 6.73
N ILE A 27 -25.67 -13.20 7.62
CA ILE A 27 -24.80 -12.33 8.41
C ILE A 27 -23.51 -12.12 7.60
N HIS A 28 -23.21 -10.87 7.22
CA HIS A 28 -21.95 -10.56 6.55
C HIS A 28 -20.85 -10.35 7.60
N ARG A 29 -19.61 -10.82 7.30
CA ARG A 29 -18.42 -10.67 8.17
C ARG A 29 -18.09 -9.21 8.58
N ASN A 30 -18.68 -8.21 7.92
CA ASN A 30 -18.47 -6.79 8.17
C ASN A 30 -19.57 -6.13 9.02
N ASP A 31 -20.57 -6.86 9.50
CA ASP A 31 -21.70 -6.30 10.26
C ASP A 31 -21.44 -6.13 11.77
N ILE A 32 -20.18 -6.25 12.22
CA ILE A 32 -19.82 -6.02 13.63
C ILE A 32 -19.65 -4.51 13.86
N SER A 33 -20.73 -3.82 14.19
CA SER A 33 -20.69 -2.48 14.76
C SER A 33 -20.45 -2.55 16.27
N VAL A 34 -19.21 -2.38 16.71
CA VAL A 34 -18.91 -2.15 18.13
C VAL A 34 -19.15 -0.67 18.42
N ASN A 35 -20.41 -0.26 18.61
CA ASN A 35 -20.76 0.82 19.54
C ASN A 35 -22.27 0.97 19.78
N GLN A 36 -22.58 1.10 21.07
CA GLN A 36 -23.87 1.38 21.73
C GLN A 36 -24.87 0.23 21.85
N TYR A 37 -24.83 -0.52 22.95
CA TYR A 37 -26.05 -1.07 23.56
C TYR A 37 -26.04 -0.98 25.11
N PRO A 38 -27.21 -0.69 25.71
CA PRO A 38 -27.39 -0.45 27.14
C PRO A 38 -27.43 -1.74 27.96
N GLN A 39 -27.17 -1.61 29.26
CA GLN A 39 -27.24 -2.70 30.22
C GLN A 39 -28.65 -3.35 30.24
N HIS A 40 -28.66 -4.68 30.19
CA HIS A 40 -29.77 -5.65 30.37
C HIS A 40 -30.37 -6.32 29.11
N SER A 41 -30.05 -7.63 28.99
CA SER A 41 -30.62 -8.73 28.15
C SER A 41 -30.48 -8.57 26.62
N VAL A 42 -29.77 -9.43 25.86
CA VAL A 42 -29.90 -10.89 25.66
C VAL A 42 -28.58 -11.50 25.11
N ALA A 43 -28.35 -12.77 25.44
CA ALA A 43 -27.19 -13.64 25.21
C ALA A 43 -26.61 -13.68 23.78
N TRP A 44 -25.28 -13.65 23.69
CA TRP A 44 -24.30 -14.59 23.11
C TRP A 44 -22.94 -13.86 23.15
N PHE A 45 -21.84 -14.57 23.45
CA PHE A 45 -20.48 -14.03 23.72
C PHE A 45 -20.24 -13.47 25.15
N GLU A 46 -20.20 -14.33 26.17
CA GLU A 46 -19.79 -13.94 27.54
C GLU A 46 -18.53 -14.66 28.08
N THR A 47 -17.78 -15.42 27.26
CA THR A 47 -16.59 -16.15 27.76
C THR A 47 -15.33 -16.01 26.91
N GLY A 48 -15.23 -14.99 26.05
CA GLY A 48 -13.96 -14.67 25.40
C GLY A 48 -13.04 -13.96 26.40
N ARG A 49 -11.93 -14.57 26.79
CA ARG A 49 -10.87 -13.83 27.49
C ARG A 49 -10.31 -12.79 26.53
N TYR A 50 -10.58 -11.51 26.80
CA TYR A 50 -9.95 -10.40 26.11
C TYR A 50 -8.53 -10.26 26.65
N TRP A 51 -7.52 -10.58 25.84
CA TRP A 51 -6.17 -10.11 26.12
C TRP A 51 -6.07 -8.69 25.61
N ARG A 52 -6.21 -7.74 26.54
CA ARG A 52 -5.87 -6.35 26.27
C ARG A 52 -4.35 -6.26 26.31
N ILE A 53 -3.75 -5.78 25.23
CA ILE A 53 -2.35 -5.36 25.27
C ILE A 53 -2.28 -4.25 26.32
N GLU A 54 -1.57 -4.48 27.43
CA GLU A 54 -1.37 -3.47 28.47
C GLU A 54 -0.76 -2.20 27.87
N GLU A 55 -1.06 -1.05 28.48
CA GLU A 55 -0.78 0.31 27.99
C GLU A 55 0.72 0.63 27.74
N ASP A 56 1.62 -0.30 28.04
CA ASP A 56 3.07 -0.16 27.83
C ASP A 56 3.54 -0.34 26.38
N VAL A 57 2.66 -0.75 25.45
CA VAL A 57 2.99 -0.80 24.01
C VAL A 57 2.85 0.58 23.33
N TYR A 58 2.22 1.56 23.98
CA TYR A 58 2.01 2.91 23.43
C TYR A 58 2.48 4.08 24.31
N LEU A 59 2.89 3.85 25.56
CA LEU A 59 3.43 4.91 26.42
C LEU A 59 4.95 5.12 26.25
N ARG A 60 5.30 5.82 25.16
CA ARG A 60 6.41 6.81 25.13
C ARG A 60 6.28 7.81 23.98
N LEU A 61 5.05 8.18 23.62
CA LEU A 61 4.77 9.29 22.69
C LEU A 61 4.11 10.50 23.36
N SER A 62 4.19 10.63 24.69
CA SER A 62 3.87 11.87 25.38
C SER A 62 4.79 12.12 26.58
N MET A 63 5.49 13.26 26.52
CA MET A 63 6.24 13.99 27.58
C MET A 63 7.67 13.46 27.85
N ASP A 64 8.73 14.25 27.72
CA ASP A 64 8.92 15.58 28.31
C ASP A 64 9.62 16.58 27.35
N MET A 65 8.93 17.69 27.04
CA MET A 65 9.49 18.88 26.38
C MET A 65 9.39 20.12 27.29
N SER A 66 9.34 19.93 28.61
CA SER A 66 9.26 21.04 29.56
C SER A 66 10.62 21.57 30.00
N GLU A 67 11.56 21.78 29.07
CA GLU A 67 12.76 22.60 29.33
C GLU A 67 13.41 23.11 28.02
N VAL A 68 12.63 23.79 27.16
CA VAL A 68 13.21 24.71 26.17
C VAL A 68 12.43 26.02 26.21
N SER A 69 13.06 27.06 26.75
CA SER A 69 12.53 28.41 26.74
C SER A 69 12.28 28.88 25.31
N VAL A 70 11.03 29.09 24.95
CA VAL A 70 10.62 29.70 23.68
C VAL A 70 10.94 31.18 23.75
N GLN A 71 12.02 31.62 23.07
CA GLN A 71 12.13 33.00 22.62
C GLN A 71 11.21 33.17 21.40
N GLU A 72 10.24 34.08 21.52
CA GLU A 72 9.26 34.42 20.49
C GLU A 72 9.95 34.80 19.16
N LEU A 73 9.69 34.04 18.10
CA LEU A 73 9.99 34.45 16.73
C LEU A 73 8.78 35.20 16.14
N PRO A 74 9.00 36.30 15.38
CA PRO A 74 7.92 37.18 14.94
C PRO A 74 7.06 36.53 13.84
N ARG A 75 5.75 36.78 13.95
CA ARG A 75 4.68 36.27 13.07
C ARG A 75 4.91 36.65 11.59
N PRO A 76 4.72 35.73 10.62
CA PRO A 76 4.76 36.09 9.21
C PRO A 76 3.55 36.97 8.83
N ALA A 77 3.85 38.01 8.06
CA ALA A 77 2.90 39.03 7.63
C ALA A 77 1.81 38.46 6.71
N ARG A 78 0.58 38.97 6.91
CA ARG A 78 -0.61 38.73 6.08
C ARG A 78 -0.30 38.95 4.59
N TYR A 79 -0.58 37.95 3.77
CA TYR A 79 -0.72 38.14 2.32
C TYR A 79 -1.94 39.03 2.06
N LEU A 80 -1.68 40.29 1.70
CA LEU A 80 -2.67 41.21 1.14
C LEU A 80 -2.77 40.96 -0.36
N SER A 81 -3.81 40.26 -0.79
CA SER A 81 -4.24 40.23 -2.19
C SER A 81 -5.13 41.45 -2.44
N GLY A 82 -4.64 42.41 -3.22
CA GLY A 82 -5.48 43.49 -3.71
C GLY A 82 -4.75 44.40 -4.68
N VAL A 83 -4.96 44.20 -5.99
CA VAL A 83 -5.16 45.29 -6.97
C VAL A 83 -6.13 44.79 -8.06
N SER A 84 -7.05 45.69 -8.39
CA SER A 84 -8.23 45.65 -9.25
C SER A 84 -8.05 45.12 -10.68
N ALA A 85 -9.03 44.33 -11.14
CA ALA A 85 -9.31 44.10 -12.56
C ALA A 85 -10.71 44.65 -12.91
N SER A 86 -10.77 45.55 -13.89
CA SER A 86 -12.01 46.02 -14.51
C SER A 86 -12.23 45.33 -15.87
N ALA A 87 -13.46 44.86 -16.06
CA ALA A 87 -14.21 44.65 -17.30
C ALA A 87 -13.95 43.40 -18.20
N SER A 88 -14.87 42.43 -18.03
CA SER A 88 -15.76 41.78 -19.03
C SER A 88 -15.20 40.90 -20.16
N THR A 89 -15.41 39.56 -20.07
CA THR A 89 -16.35 38.73 -20.91
C THR A 89 -16.36 37.26 -20.41
N PRO A 90 -17.36 36.42 -20.76
CA PRO A 90 -17.91 35.40 -19.84
C PRO A 90 -17.09 34.11 -19.79
N SER A 91 -16.82 33.63 -18.57
CA SER A 91 -16.21 32.32 -18.34
C SER A 91 -17.25 31.23 -18.48
N ALA A 92 -17.12 30.42 -19.53
CA ALA A 92 -17.73 29.09 -19.58
C ALA A 92 -17.18 28.24 -18.42
N HIS A 93 -18.05 27.47 -17.78
CA HIS A 93 -17.66 26.44 -16.84
C HIS A 93 -16.79 25.40 -17.56
N ILE A 94 -15.48 25.38 -17.26
CA ILE A 94 -14.56 24.34 -17.72
C ILE A 94 -14.46 23.32 -16.58
N SER A 95 -15.08 22.16 -16.80
CA SER A 95 -14.83 20.94 -16.02
C SER A 95 -13.34 20.59 -16.10
N PRO A 96 -12.68 20.17 -15.00
CA PRO A 96 -11.28 19.76 -15.05
C PRO A 96 -11.18 18.41 -15.76
N SER A 97 -10.93 18.42 -17.07
CA SER A 97 -10.46 17.23 -17.77
C SER A 97 -8.98 16.99 -17.38
N PRO A 98 -8.55 15.74 -17.16
CA PRO A 98 -7.15 15.40 -16.93
C PRO A 98 -6.41 15.51 -18.26
N SER A 99 -6.21 16.73 -18.75
CA SER A 99 -5.74 16.94 -20.12
C SER A 99 -4.23 16.72 -20.19
N ALA A 100 -3.84 15.50 -20.54
CA ALA A 100 -2.57 15.27 -21.20
C ALA A 100 -2.40 16.33 -22.29
N SER A 101 -1.22 16.94 -22.38
CA SER A 101 -0.97 18.00 -23.36
C SER A 101 -1.29 17.48 -24.76
N SER A 102 -1.92 18.31 -25.60
CA SER A 102 -2.30 17.90 -26.94
C SER A 102 -1.06 17.52 -27.75
N SER A 103 -1.24 16.73 -28.82
CA SER A 103 -0.13 16.39 -29.72
C SER A 103 0.53 17.63 -30.31
N GLN A 104 -0.24 18.71 -30.53
CA GLN A 104 0.27 20.00 -31.01
C GLN A 104 1.12 20.70 -29.94
N ASP A 105 0.67 20.75 -28.70
CA ASP A 105 1.44 21.33 -27.59
C ASP A 105 2.78 20.61 -27.37
N LYS A 106 2.75 19.28 -27.48
CA LYS A 106 3.95 18.43 -27.37
C LYS A 106 4.93 18.72 -28.51
N ALA A 107 4.44 18.84 -29.74
CA ALA A 107 5.28 19.18 -30.90
C ALA A 107 5.93 20.57 -30.76
N LEU A 108 5.14 21.59 -30.38
CA LEU A 108 5.64 22.94 -30.12
C LEU A 108 6.68 22.95 -28.99
N ARG A 109 6.48 22.16 -27.93
CA ARG A 109 7.46 22.03 -26.86
C ARG A 109 8.77 21.42 -27.36
N ILE A 110 8.71 20.35 -28.16
CA ILE A 110 9.90 19.72 -28.73
C ILE A 110 10.67 20.70 -29.62
N GLU A 111 9.98 21.48 -30.45
CA GLU A 111 10.60 22.50 -31.30
C GLU A 111 11.33 23.55 -30.46
N ASN A 112 10.65 24.11 -29.44
CA ASN A 112 11.25 25.06 -28.50
C ASN A 112 12.49 24.49 -27.79
N ILE A 113 12.46 23.21 -27.40
CA ILE A 113 13.58 22.52 -26.78
C ILE A 113 14.77 22.40 -27.76
N LYS A 114 14.52 22.01 -29.01
CA LYS A 114 15.58 21.85 -30.03
C LYS A 114 16.29 23.17 -30.37
N ASN A 115 15.58 24.29 -30.24
CA ASN A 115 16.17 25.62 -30.42
C ASN A 115 17.17 26.01 -29.30
N VAL A 116 17.10 25.33 -28.14
CA VAL A 116 17.95 25.63 -26.98
C VAL A 116 18.98 24.53 -26.72
N PHE A 117 18.59 23.28 -26.88
CA PHE A 117 19.39 22.10 -26.56
C PHE A 117 19.63 21.27 -27.83
N ALA A 118 20.90 21.19 -28.26
CA ALA A 118 21.28 20.46 -29.47
C ALA A 118 20.95 18.95 -29.41
N GLN A 119 21.10 18.34 -28.23
CA GLN A 119 20.69 16.95 -27.95
C GLN A 119 19.78 16.92 -26.72
N PRO A 120 18.45 16.87 -26.87
CA PRO A 120 17.51 16.87 -25.74
C PRO A 120 17.34 15.52 -25.06
N TYR A 121 17.89 14.45 -25.64
CA TYR A 121 17.91 13.08 -25.11
C TYR A 121 19.32 12.49 -25.22
N PRO A 122 20.32 13.08 -24.53
CA PRO A 122 21.70 12.60 -24.61
C PRO A 122 21.86 11.23 -23.93
N ARG A 123 22.86 10.46 -24.35
CA ARG A 123 23.36 9.35 -23.52
C ARG A 123 24.05 9.92 -22.29
N ILE A 124 23.75 9.37 -21.10
CA ILE A 124 24.42 9.77 -19.87
C ILE A 124 25.90 9.36 -19.96
N SER A 125 26.80 10.33 -19.78
CA SER A 125 28.23 10.08 -19.59
C SER A 125 28.53 9.85 -18.11
N ARG A 126 29.41 8.88 -17.81
CA ARG A 126 29.93 8.70 -16.45
C ARG A 126 30.88 9.86 -16.13
N GLY A 127 30.39 10.90 -15.45
CA GLY A 127 31.24 11.93 -14.88
C GLY A 127 31.92 11.43 -13.61
N THR A 128 33.22 11.69 -13.45
CA THR A 128 34.00 11.30 -12.26
C THR A 128 33.53 11.97 -10.97
N ASN A 129 32.78 13.07 -11.07
CA ASN A 129 32.36 13.90 -9.94
C ASN A 129 30.83 13.89 -9.74
N SER A 130 30.14 12.87 -10.23
CA SER A 130 28.69 12.78 -10.07
C SER A 130 28.32 12.33 -8.65
N ILE A 131 27.43 13.07 -7.98
CA ILE A 131 26.89 12.72 -6.66
C ILE A 131 25.37 12.91 -6.61
N THR A 132 24.71 12.16 -5.73
CA THR A 132 23.26 12.25 -5.54
C THR A 132 22.90 13.49 -4.72
N CYS A 133 21.62 13.91 -4.76
CA CYS A 133 21.16 15.06 -3.97
C CYS A 133 21.34 14.79 -2.46
N SER A 134 21.08 13.55 -2.01
CA SER A 134 21.27 13.15 -0.61
C SER A 134 22.74 13.29 -0.18
N ARG A 135 23.66 12.69 -0.94
CA ARG A 135 25.10 12.75 -0.65
C ARG A 135 25.66 14.17 -0.75
N PHE A 136 25.13 15.01 -1.64
CA PHE A 136 25.48 16.42 -1.70
C PHE A 136 25.12 17.13 -0.40
N ARG A 137 23.89 16.92 0.12
CA ARG A 137 23.45 17.56 1.37
C ARG A 137 24.28 17.08 2.55
N GLU A 138 24.52 15.78 2.66
CA GLU A 138 25.36 15.20 3.72
C GLU A 138 26.80 15.74 3.67
N LYS A 139 27.44 15.70 2.49
CA LYS A 139 28.85 16.10 2.34
C LYS A 139 29.06 17.59 2.62
N TYR A 140 28.14 18.45 2.23
CA TYR A 140 28.31 19.91 2.26
C TYR A 140 27.44 20.61 3.31
N ASP A 141 26.93 19.87 4.31
CA ASP A 141 26.09 20.49 5.34
C ASP A 141 26.88 21.54 6.16
N PHE A 142 28.19 21.35 6.29
CA PHE A 142 29.10 22.27 6.99
C PHE A 142 29.23 23.68 6.35
N VAL A 143 28.78 23.87 5.11
CA VAL A 143 29.00 25.15 4.38
C VAL A 143 28.23 26.27 5.07
N GLU A 144 28.91 27.35 5.45
CA GLU A 144 28.28 28.50 6.10
C GLU A 144 27.49 29.40 5.14
N SER A 145 26.53 30.16 5.66
CA SER A 145 25.70 31.09 4.88
C SER A 145 26.53 32.10 4.08
N ASN A 146 26.13 32.34 2.84
CA ASN A 146 26.85 33.13 1.82
C ASN A 146 28.23 32.60 1.43
N ASN A 147 28.59 31.38 1.80
CA ASN A 147 29.89 30.80 1.43
C ASN A 147 29.77 29.81 0.26
N THR A 148 30.84 29.70 -0.53
CA THR A 148 30.98 28.75 -1.65
C THR A 148 32.21 27.90 -1.42
N VAL A 149 32.12 26.60 -1.66
CA VAL A 149 33.28 25.71 -1.65
C VAL A 149 33.95 25.79 -3.01
N ASP A 150 34.99 26.62 -3.13
CA ASP A 150 35.58 26.95 -4.42
C ASP A 150 36.40 25.83 -5.07
N GLU A 151 36.99 24.95 -4.25
CA GLU A 151 37.84 23.83 -4.66
C GLU A 151 37.03 22.67 -5.29
N ASP A 152 35.73 22.57 -4.96
CA ASP A 152 34.89 21.45 -5.35
C ASP A 152 34.00 21.81 -6.55
N ILE A 153 34.05 20.98 -7.60
CA ILE A 153 33.10 20.98 -8.70
C ILE A 153 32.45 19.60 -8.78
N VAL A 154 31.13 19.57 -8.65
CA VAL A 154 30.33 18.34 -8.65
C VAL A 154 29.24 18.38 -9.72
N VAL A 155 28.80 17.19 -10.11
CA VAL A 155 27.70 17.00 -11.05
C VAL A 155 26.53 16.37 -10.30
N VAL A 156 25.38 17.03 -10.29
CA VAL A 156 24.14 16.47 -9.76
C VAL A 156 23.13 16.26 -10.88
N HIS A 157 22.39 15.17 -10.80
CA HIS A 157 21.28 14.88 -11.69
C HIS A 157 19.99 14.97 -10.90
N GLY A 158 18.91 15.41 -11.54
CA GLY A 158 17.61 15.39 -10.92
C GLY A 158 16.50 15.92 -11.81
N ARG A 159 15.27 15.68 -11.36
CA ARG A 159 14.06 16.16 -12.04
C ARG A 159 13.61 17.48 -11.42
N VAL A 160 13.35 18.49 -12.24
CA VAL A 160 12.87 19.79 -11.80
C VAL A 160 11.50 19.65 -11.13
N GLN A 161 11.40 20.09 -9.88
CA GLN A 161 10.15 20.16 -9.12
C GLN A 161 9.53 21.55 -9.13
N SER A 162 10.36 22.58 -9.04
CA SER A 162 9.94 23.98 -9.05
C SER A 162 11.01 24.85 -9.71
N ALA A 163 10.63 25.99 -10.25
CA ALA A 163 11.56 26.98 -10.77
C ALA A 163 11.00 28.39 -10.55
N ARG A 164 11.88 29.35 -10.28
CA ARG A 164 11.53 30.76 -10.08
C ARG A 164 12.66 31.68 -10.53
N LEU A 165 12.29 32.86 -11.03
CA LEU A 165 13.23 33.96 -11.24
C LEU A 165 13.31 34.85 -10.02
N ALA A 166 14.52 35.34 -9.74
CA ALA A 166 14.79 36.41 -8.80
C ALA A 166 15.40 37.59 -9.57
N GLY A 167 14.58 38.24 -10.41
CA GLY A 167 15.02 39.25 -11.37
C GLY A 167 15.58 38.66 -12.66
N SER A 168 16.13 39.51 -13.54
CA SER A 168 16.57 39.11 -14.89
C SER A 168 17.94 38.42 -14.94
N LYS A 169 18.65 38.35 -13.81
CA LYS A 169 20.04 37.85 -13.71
C LYS A 169 20.19 36.61 -12.83
N LEU A 170 19.12 36.17 -12.16
CA LEU A 170 19.20 35.11 -11.18
C LEU A 170 17.97 34.20 -11.27
N MET A 171 18.23 32.90 -11.31
CA MET A 171 17.22 31.86 -11.31
C MET A 171 17.51 30.86 -10.19
N PHE A 172 16.45 30.38 -9.57
CA PHE A 172 16.47 29.23 -8.67
C PHE A 172 15.56 28.14 -9.24
N PHE A 173 15.98 26.89 -9.18
CA PHE A 173 15.08 25.76 -9.39
C PHE A 173 15.45 24.62 -8.45
N ASP A 174 14.44 23.89 -7.99
CA ASP A 174 14.65 22.74 -7.14
C ASP A 174 14.61 21.48 -8.00
N ILE A 175 15.60 20.61 -7.82
CA ILE A 175 15.62 19.27 -8.41
C ILE A 175 15.36 18.21 -7.34
N LEU A 176 14.76 17.11 -7.75
CA LEU A 176 14.54 15.92 -6.94
C LEU A 176 15.32 14.74 -7.52
N HIS A 177 16.07 14.06 -6.66
CA HIS A 177 16.77 12.82 -6.98
C HIS A 177 16.78 11.93 -5.73
N GLU A 178 16.34 10.67 -5.89
CA GLU A 178 16.24 9.70 -4.78
C GLU A 178 15.37 10.19 -3.60
N GLY A 179 14.33 10.97 -3.89
CA GLY A 179 13.48 11.57 -2.84
C GLY A 179 14.10 12.77 -2.12
N CYS A 180 15.37 13.11 -2.39
CA CYS A 180 16.03 14.27 -1.80
C CYS A 180 15.93 15.49 -2.73
N LYS A 181 15.52 16.64 -2.16
CA LYS A 181 15.46 17.93 -2.86
C LYS A 181 16.79 18.67 -2.76
N LEU A 182 17.24 19.27 -3.85
CA LEU A 182 18.38 20.18 -3.87
C LEU A 182 18.04 21.44 -4.67
N GLN A 183 18.35 22.61 -4.11
CA GLN A 183 18.21 23.87 -4.82
C GLN A 183 19.39 24.08 -5.77
N VAL A 184 19.12 24.53 -6.99
CA VAL A 184 20.11 24.94 -7.97
C VAL A 184 20.00 26.44 -8.18
N LEU A 185 21.15 27.10 -8.18
CA LEU A 185 21.31 28.54 -8.38
C LEU A 185 22.00 28.80 -9.72
N CYS A 186 21.32 29.48 -10.65
CA CYS A 186 21.91 29.92 -11.90
C CYS A 186 22.02 31.44 -11.93
N ASN A 187 23.25 31.95 -11.85
CA ASN A 187 23.56 33.38 -11.92
C ASN A 187 24.08 33.74 -13.32
N LYS A 188 23.35 34.61 -14.02
CA LYS A 188 23.66 35.03 -15.38
C LYS A 188 25.07 35.61 -15.50
N ARG A 189 25.51 36.46 -14.56
CA ARG A 189 26.84 37.10 -14.62
C ARG A 189 27.98 36.08 -14.50
N LEU A 190 27.80 35.09 -13.63
CA LEU A 190 28.80 34.02 -13.46
C LEU A 190 28.88 33.15 -14.70
N LEU A 191 27.73 32.80 -15.31
CA LEU A 191 27.69 32.05 -16.56
C LEU A 191 28.28 32.85 -17.73
N GLU A 192 28.03 34.16 -17.81
CA GLU A 192 28.63 35.07 -18.81
C GLU A 192 30.15 35.11 -18.68
N ALA A 193 30.68 35.15 -17.45
CA ALA A 193 32.12 35.07 -17.20
C ALA A 193 32.75 33.74 -17.66
N GLN A 194 31.95 32.69 -17.83
CA GLN A 194 32.36 31.38 -18.37
C GLN A 194 32.07 31.25 -19.89
N GLY A 195 31.76 32.36 -20.58
CA GLY A 195 31.56 32.38 -22.04
C GLY A 195 30.13 32.03 -22.49
N ILE A 196 29.15 32.01 -21.58
CA ILE A 196 27.75 31.76 -21.93
C ILE A 196 27.02 33.08 -22.21
N ASP A 197 26.63 33.28 -23.47
CA ASP A 197 25.94 34.51 -23.88
C ASP A 197 24.58 34.71 -23.19
N GLY A 198 24.24 35.96 -22.88
CA GLY A 198 23.04 36.34 -22.14
C GLY A 198 21.69 35.92 -22.77
N PRO A 199 21.52 35.92 -24.11
CA PRO A 199 20.36 35.34 -24.78
C PRO A 199 20.20 33.84 -24.55
N LYS A 200 21.30 33.06 -24.49
CA LYS A 200 21.23 31.61 -24.21
C LYS A 200 20.67 31.33 -22.82
N PHE A 201 21.07 32.14 -21.82
CA PHE A 201 20.50 32.04 -20.47
C PHE A 201 18.99 32.31 -20.46
N ARG A 202 18.52 33.32 -21.20
CA ARG A 202 17.09 33.64 -21.33
C ARG A 202 16.33 32.50 -22.03
N GLN A 203 16.87 31.97 -23.13
CA GLN A 203 16.29 30.85 -23.85
C GLN A 203 16.19 29.59 -22.96
N PHE A 204 17.24 29.27 -22.21
CA PHE A 204 17.25 28.20 -21.23
C PHE A 204 16.12 28.32 -20.21
N TYR A 205 15.95 29.49 -19.60
CA TYR A 205 14.87 29.69 -18.63
C TYR A 205 13.49 29.47 -19.23
N HIS A 206 13.22 30.00 -20.43
CA HIS A 206 11.91 29.82 -21.08
C HIS A 206 11.65 28.37 -21.50
N ALA A 207 12.70 27.58 -21.75
CA ALA A 207 12.58 26.17 -22.11
C ALA A 207 12.41 25.24 -20.90
N LEU A 208 13.00 25.58 -19.74
CA LEU A 208 12.96 24.80 -18.51
C LEU A 208 11.52 24.72 -17.97
N ARG A 209 11.07 23.50 -17.65
CA ARG A 209 9.78 23.25 -17.01
C ARG A 209 9.88 22.24 -15.87
N ARG A 210 8.89 22.29 -14.98
CA ARG A 210 8.63 21.23 -14.00
C ARG A 210 8.53 19.89 -14.73
N GLY A 211 9.22 18.88 -14.21
CA GLY A 211 9.29 17.55 -14.79
C GLY A 211 10.50 17.30 -15.67
N ASP A 212 11.18 18.32 -16.18
CA ASP A 212 12.39 18.12 -16.97
C ASP A 212 13.50 17.51 -16.11
N SER A 213 14.29 16.60 -16.68
CA SER A 213 15.46 16.02 -16.02
C SER A 213 16.72 16.68 -16.55
N PHE A 214 17.58 17.15 -15.65
CA PHE A 214 18.79 17.89 -15.97
C PHE A 214 20.03 17.27 -15.31
N SER A 215 21.18 17.50 -15.95
CA SER A 215 22.51 17.38 -15.35
C SER A 215 23.07 18.77 -15.11
N ILE A 216 23.49 19.03 -13.88
CA ILE A 216 23.96 20.34 -13.44
C ILE A 216 25.37 20.17 -12.88
N THR A 217 26.33 20.85 -13.50
CA THR A 217 27.68 20.99 -12.96
C THR A 217 27.78 22.32 -12.21
N GLY A 218 28.31 22.26 -10.99
CA GLY A 218 28.42 23.46 -10.18
C GLY A 218 29.26 23.28 -8.93
N LYS A 219 29.32 24.36 -8.15
CA LYS A 219 30.02 24.41 -6.86
C LYS A 219 29.02 24.37 -5.70
N PRO A 220 29.37 23.73 -4.57
CA PRO A 220 28.56 23.80 -3.36
C PRO A 220 28.50 25.22 -2.80
N HIS A 221 27.31 25.69 -2.46
CA HIS A 221 27.08 27.04 -1.96
C HIS A 221 25.94 27.05 -0.95
N ARG A 222 26.03 27.86 0.11
CA ARG A 222 24.87 28.12 0.96
C ARG A 222 24.43 29.56 0.80
N THR A 223 23.16 29.77 0.45
CA THR A 223 22.61 31.12 0.24
C THR A 223 22.57 31.90 1.56
N GLY A 224 22.43 33.22 1.49
CA GLY A 224 22.28 34.06 2.69
C GLY A 224 21.03 33.77 3.53
N ARG A 225 20.07 32.99 3.02
CA ARG A 225 18.91 32.49 3.77
C ARG A 225 19.15 31.13 4.43
N GLY A 226 20.36 30.59 4.34
CA GLY A 226 20.73 29.30 4.91
C GLY A 226 20.38 28.09 4.05
N GLU A 227 19.77 28.24 2.87
CA GLU A 227 19.50 27.09 1.98
C GLU A 227 20.79 26.62 1.29
N LEU A 228 21.12 25.34 1.47
CA LEU A 228 22.21 24.66 0.78
C LEU A 228 21.84 24.40 -0.68
N SER A 229 22.69 24.85 -1.60
CA SER A 229 22.41 24.95 -3.02
C SER A 229 23.62 24.56 -3.87
N LEU A 230 23.37 24.11 -5.09
CA LEU A 230 24.40 23.99 -6.11
C LEU A 230 24.45 25.27 -6.95
N LEU A 231 25.57 25.98 -6.92
CA LEU A 231 25.83 27.12 -7.78
C LEU A 231 26.31 26.64 -9.15
N ALA A 232 25.46 26.75 -10.17
CA ALA A 232 25.76 26.27 -11.52
C ALA A 232 26.92 27.06 -12.14
N THR A 233 27.94 26.34 -12.62
CA THR A 233 29.12 26.91 -13.30
C THR A 233 29.01 26.84 -14.82
N GLU A 234 28.12 25.98 -15.34
CA GLU A 234 27.76 25.89 -16.75
C GLU A 234 26.24 25.91 -16.92
N LEU A 235 25.76 26.08 -18.16
CA LEU A 235 24.34 25.97 -18.44
C LEU A 235 23.88 24.53 -18.19
N PRO A 236 22.83 24.30 -17.37
CA PRO A 236 22.32 22.96 -17.12
C PRO A 236 22.01 22.18 -18.40
N LYS A 237 22.48 20.95 -18.46
CA LYS A 237 22.35 20.06 -19.62
C LYS A 237 21.05 19.26 -19.50
N LEU A 238 20.14 19.44 -20.45
CA LEU A 238 18.89 18.68 -20.50
C LEU A 238 19.19 17.19 -20.77
N LEU A 239 18.65 16.31 -19.92
CA LEU A 239 18.76 14.86 -20.06
C LEU A 239 17.48 14.25 -20.66
N SER A 240 16.32 14.76 -20.26
CA SER A 240 15.03 14.30 -20.75
C SER A 240 13.95 15.34 -20.44
N PRO A 241 13.29 15.94 -21.45
CA PRO A 241 12.21 16.87 -21.23
C PRO A 241 10.91 16.17 -20.81
N CYS A 242 10.14 16.84 -19.94
CA CYS A 242 8.74 16.49 -19.70
C CYS A 242 7.87 17.20 -20.75
N LEU A 243 7.14 16.40 -21.53
CA LEU A 243 6.29 16.91 -22.62
C LEU A 243 4.84 17.19 -22.16
N ASN A 244 4.44 16.63 -21.02
CA ASN A 244 3.13 16.90 -20.42
C ASN A 244 3.26 17.92 -19.30
N THR A 245 2.20 18.66 -19.04
CA THR A 245 2.08 19.45 -17.82
C THR A 245 1.85 18.52 -16.64
N ILE A 246 2.74 18.55 -15.63
CA ILE A 246 2.54 17.80 -14.39
C ILE A 246 1.45 18.48 -13.57
N PRO A 247 0.40 17.75 -13.14
CA PRO A 247 -0.69 18.35 -12.39
C PRO A 247 -0.21 18.92 -11.05
N ILE A 248 -0.91 19.95 -10.59
CA ILE A 248 -0.79 20.41 -9.21
C ILE A 248 -1.68 19.50 -8.38
N TRP A 249 -1.09 18.87 -7.38
CA TRP A 249 -1.80 17.94 -6.54
C TRP A 249 -2.71 18.71 -5.56
N ASN A 250 -4.01 18.40 -5.59
CA ASN A 250 -5.01 18.91 -4.65
C ASN A 250 -5.61 17.71 -3.90
N ASN A 251 -5.47 17.70 -2.57
CA ASN A 251 -5.94 16.63 -1.67
C ASN A 251 -7.48 16.51 -1.55
N GLU A 252 -8.25 17.32 -2.28
CA GLU A 252 -9.71 17.42 -2.09
C GLU A 252 -10.51 16.34 -2.84
N ASN A 253 -9.90 15.64 -3.80
CA ASN A 253 -10.60 14.61 -4.59
C ASN A 253 -10.23 13.21 -4.10
N GLU A 254 -11.23 12.41 -3.73
CA GLU A 254 -11.05 11.01 -3.29
C GLU A 254 -10.61 10.05 -4.40
N ASP A 255 -10.85 10.39 -5.67
CA ASP A 255 -10.42 9.60 -6.83
C ASP A 255 -9.49 10.44 -7.71
N THR A 256 -8.27 9.96 -7.94
CA THR A 256 -7.34 10.57 -8.87
C THR A 256 -7.75 10.26 -10.31
N LEU A 257 -7.93 11.29 -11.12
CA LEU A 257 -8.18 11.14 -12.56
C LEU A 257 -6.90 10.82 -13.36
N TYR A 258 -5.75 10.78 -12.70
CA TYR A 258 -4.45 10.59 -13.32
C TYR A 258 -3.98 9.14 -13.17
N ASP A 259 -3.21 8.67 -14.14
CA ASP A 259 -2.48 7.42 -14.01
C ASP A 259 -1.55 7.47 -12.81
N ARG A 260 -1.36 6.32 -12.15
CA ARG A 260 -0.61 6.23 -10.88
C ARG A 260 0.81 6.79 -10.97
N HIS A 261 1.50 6.62 -12.10
CA HIS A 261 2.85 7.16 -12.29
C HIS A 261 2.86 8.71 -12.38
N VAL A 262 1.77 9.34 -12.84
CA VAL A 262 1.61 10.79 -12.87
C VAL A 262 1.26 11.32 -11.49
N GLU A 263 0.42 10.62 -10.75
CA GLU A 263 0.14 10.92 -9.34
C GLU A 263 1.42 10.90 -8.50
N LEU A 264 2.22 9.82 -8.57
CA LEU A 264 3.48 9.70 -7.83
C LEU A 264 4.49 10.80 -8.20
N LEU A 265 4.42 11.31 -9.43
CA LEU A 265 5.24 12.43 -9.89
C LEU A 265 4.76 13.78 -9.32
N ALA A 266 3.45 13.92 -9.12
CA ALA A 266 2.81 15.14 -8.64
C ALA A 266 2.76 15.24 -7.10
N SER A 267 2.71 14.09 -6.41
CA SER A 267 2.48 13.97 -4.97
C SER A 267 3.63 13.23 -4.26
N PRO A 268 4.48 13.95 -3.50
CA PRO A 268 5.53 13.31 -2.69
C PRO A 268 4.99 12.33 -1.65
N SER A 269 3.85 12.63 -1.02
CA SER A 269 3.25 11.77 0.01
C SER A 269 2.79 10.43 -0.54
N ALA A 270 2.28 10.38 -1.78
CA ALA A 270 1.94 9.12 -2.43
C ALA A 270 3.18 8.23 -2.63
N ALA A 271 4.34 8.83 -2.93
CA ALA A 271 5.61 8.10 -3.01
C ALA A 271 6.09 7.62 -1.64
N ASP A 272 5.88 8.40 -0.58
CA ASP A 272 6.23 8.00 0.80
C ASP A 272 5.45 6.77 1.27
N VAL A 273 4.18 6.64 0.89
CA VAL A 273 3.38 5.43 1.17
C VAL A 273 4.01 4.18 0.55
N LEU A 274 4.52 4.28 -0.68
CA LEU A 274 5.21 3.15 -1.32
C LEU A 274 6.59 2.87 -0.70
N ARG A 275 7.30 3.90 -0.22
CA ARG A 275 8.52 3.71 0.58
C ARG A 275 8.19 2.95 1.87
N ALA A 276 7.14 3.34 2.58
CA ALA A 276 6.68 2.66 3.78
C ALA A 276 6.30 1.20 3.50
N ARG A 277 5.60 0.91 2.40
CA ARG A 277 5.33 -0.46 1.97
C ARG A 277 6.62 -1.28 1.82
N SER A 278 7.62 -0.72 1.14
CA SER A 278 8.93 -1.36 0.97
C SER A 278 9.60 -1.63 2.33
N THR A 279 9.61 -0.64 3.22
CA THR A 279 10.16 -0.77 4.58
C THR A 279 9.45 -1.84 5.39
N ILE A 280 8.12 -1.95 5.31
CA ILE A 280 7.32 -2.98 5.98
C ILE A 280 7.76 -4.37 5.50
N ILE A 281 7.80 -4.59 4.18
CA ILE A 281 8.18 -5.88 3.60
C ILE A 281 9.61 -6.26 4.02
N GLN A 282 10.56 -5.32 3.97
CA GLN A 282 11.94 -5.55 4.40
C GLN A 282 12.02 -5.88 5.90
N THR A 283 11.23 -5.19 6.72
CA THR A 283 11.17 -5.43 8.17
C THR A 283 10.62 -6.81 8.50
N ILE A 284 9.56 -7.24 7.81
CA ILE A 284 8.98 -8.59 7.95
C ILE A 284 10.01 -9.65 7.58
N ARG A 285 10.66 -9.52 6.40
CA ARG A 285 11.71 -10.45 5.99
C ARG A 285 12.81 -10.55 7.04
N GLN A 286 13.35 -9.41 7.46
CA GLN A 286 14.45 -9.41 8.44
C GLN A 286 14.02 -10.03 9.77
N PHE A 287 12.80 -9.75 10.25
CA PHE A 287 12.26 -10.35 11.47
C PHE A 287 12.28 -11.89 11.43
N PHE A 288 11.82 -12.49 10.33
CA PHE A 288 11.79 -13.94 10.20
C PHE A 288 13.19 -14.54 9.97
N LEU A 289 14.04 -13.87 9.17
CA LEU A 289 15.42 -14.30 8.96
C LEU A 289 16.23 -14.29 10.27
N ASP A 290 16.06 -13.26 11.11
CA ASP A 290 16.69 -13.18 12.44
C ASP A 290 16.31 -14.37 13.34
N GLN A 291 15.15 -14.99 13.09
CA GLN A 291 14.60 -16.13 13.84
C GLN A 291 14.81 -17.48 13.14
N SER A 292 15.69 -17.50 12.12
CA SER A 292 16.06 -18.69 11.33
C SER A 292 14.90 -19.32 10.55
N PHE A 293 13.91 -18.53 10.13
CA PHE A 293 12.95 -18.98 9.13
C PHE A 293 13.58 -19.01 7.74
N MET A 294 13.15 -19.98 6.93
CA MET A 294 13.51 -20.07 5.52
C MET A 294 12.44 -19.38 4.65
N GLU A 295 12.83 -18.38 3.86
CA GLU A 295 11.95 -17.80 2.82
C GLU A 295 11.80 -18.80 1.68
N VAL A 296 10.57 -19.04 1.23
CA VAL A 296 10.25 -19.99 0.16
C VAL A 296 9.29 -19.39 -0.86
N ASN A 297 9.18 -20.05 -2.01
CA ASN A 297 8.17 -19.75 -3.02
C ASN A 297 7.40 -21.02 -3.36
N THR A 298 6.07 -20.95 -3.27
CA THR A 298 5.18 -22.06 -3.59
C THR A 298 4.44 -21.82 -4.92
N PRO A 299 3.89 -22.87 -5.56
CA PRO A 299 3.21 -22.73 -6.85
C PRO A 299 2.08 -21.68 -6.84
N ILE A 300 2.10 -20.79 -7.83
CA ILE A 300 1.01 -19.83 -8.08
C ILE A 300 -0.13 -20.48 -8.87
N LEU A 301 0.21 -21.38 -9.79
CA LEU A 301 -0.74 -22.16 -10.57
C LEU A 301 -0.84 -23.58 -10.00
N ALA A 302 -2.05 -24.06 -9.78
CA ALA A 302 -2.32 -25.42 -9.31
C ALA A 302 -3.60 -25.98 -9.93
N SER A 303 -3.74 -27.31 -9.92
CA SER A 303 -4.95 -28.00 -10.39
C SER A 303 -6.19 -27.68 -9.55
N ALA A 304 -6.00 -27.29 -8.29
CA ALA A 304 -7.04 -26.85 -7.38
C ALA A 304 -6.52 -25.73 -6.48
N ALA A 305 -7.38 -24.77 -6.15
CA ALA A 305 -7.09 -23.73 -5.18
C ALA A 305 -7.56 -24.16 -3.77
N GLY A 306 -6.72 -23.94 -2.76
CA GLY A 306 -7.00 -24.28 -1.36
C GLY A 306 -6.31 -23.32 -0.39
N GLY A 307 -6.42 -23.59 0.92
CA GLY A 307 -5.84 -22.75 1.97
C GLY A 307 -6.65 -21.49 2.32
N ALA A 308 -7.79 -21.26 1.67
CA ALA A 308 -8.72 -20.21 2.05
C ALA A 308 -10.14 -20.53 1.55
N VAL A 309 -11.13 -19.80 2.06
CA VAL A 309 -12.50 -19.82 1.54
C VAL A 309 -12.67 -18.61 0.62
N ALA A 310 -12.39 -18.80 -0.67
CA ALA A 310 -12.47 -17.74 -1.68
C ALA A 310 -12.73 -18.32 -3.07
N ARG A 311 -13.29 -17.53 -3.99
CA ARG A 311 -13.48 -17.94 -5.38
C ARG A 311 -12.16 -17.77 -6.17
N PRO A 312 -11.59 -18.81 -6.78
CA PRO A 312 -10.34 -18.68 -7.53
C PRO A 312 -10.55 -18.08 -8.93
N PHE A 313 -9.49 -17.54 -9.51
CA PHE A 313 -9.39 -17.34 -10.95
C PHE A 313 -8.99 -18.66 -11.62
N LYS A 314 -9.66 -19.01 -12.72
CA LYS A 314 -9.39 -20.21 -13.51
C LYS A 314 -8.69 -19.84 -14.80
N THR A 315 -7.78 -20.70 -15.26
CA THR A 315 -7.02 -20.55 -16.50
C THR A 315 -6.70 -21.93 -17.10
N HIS A 316 -6.07 -21.97 -18.27
CA HIS A 316 -5.67 -23.19 -18.97
C HIS A 316 -4.24 -23.03 -19.49
N ALA A 317 -3.49 -24.13 -19.56
CA ALA A 317 -2.16 -24.16 -20.16
C ALA A 317 -2.21 -24.92 -21.49
N THR A 318 -1.50 -24.42 -22.52
CA THR A 318 -1.44 -25.08 -23.84
C THR A 318 -0.90 -26.51 -23.74
N GLU A 319 0.04 -26.76 -22.82
CA GLU A 319 0.64 -28.06 -22.59
C GLU A 319 -0.33 -29.07 -21.94
N PHE A 320 -1.30 -28.58 -21.15
CA PHE A 320 -2.28 -29.39 -20.42
C PHE A 320 -3.71 -28.96 -20.80
N PRO A 321 -4.13 -29.18 -22.06
CA PRO A 321 -5.38 -28.61 -22.58
C PRO A 321 -6.63 -29.15 -21.89
N GLU A 322 -6.54 -30.37 -21.34
CA GLU A 322 -7.65 -31.04 -20.65
C GLU A 322 -7.73 -30.65 -19.16
N GLU A 323 -6.76 -29.88 -18.63
CA GLU A 323 -6.74 -29.47 -17.23
C GLU A 323 -7.11 -28.00 -17.06
N THR A 324 -8.10 -27.74 -16.20
CA THR A 324 -8.34 -26.39 -15.70
C THR A 324 -7.40 -26.10 -14.54
N LEU A 325 -6.55 -25.09 -14.71
CA LEU A 325 -5.68 -24.57 -13.65
C LEU A 325 -6.39 -23.45 -12.89
N SER A 326 -5.96 -23.23 -11.65
CA SER A 326 -6.39 -22.11 -10.83
C SER A 326 -5.20 -21.31 -10.32
N LEU A 327 -5.36 -19.99 -10.24
CA LEU A 327 -4.45 -19.15 -9.46
C LEU A 327 -4.70 -19.40 -7.97
N ARG A 328 -3.63 -19.46 -7.18
CA ARG A 328 -3.71 -19.71 -5.74
C ARG A 328 -4.50 -18.61 -5.01
N ILE A 329 -5.30 -19.03 -4.03
CA ILE A 329 -6.03 -18.14 -3.11
C ILE A 329 -5.29 -17.94 -1.78
N ALA A 330 -4.37 -18.86 -1.45
CA ALA A 330 -3.42 -18.83 -0.34
C ALA A 330 -2.28 -19.87 -0.61
N PRO A 331 -1.06 -19.67 -0.10
CA PRO A 331 0.03 -20.65 -0.15
C PRO A 331 -0.02 -21.74 0.95
N GLU A 332 -0.88 -21.60 1.97
CA GLU A 332 -1.00 -22.44 3.17
C GLU A 332 -0.72 -23.95 2.98
N LEU A 333 -1.44 -24.62 2.06
CA LEU A 333 -1.33 -26.08 1.91
C LEU A 333 0.06 -26.51 1.43
N TRP A 334 0.75 -25.67 0.66
CA TRP A 334 2.12 -25.92 0.21
C TRP A 334 3.14 -25.68 1.32
N LEU A 335 2.94 -24.64 2.13
CA LEU A 335 3.83 -24.36 3.26
C LEU A 335 3.76 -25.48 4.31
N LYS A 336 2.57 -26.04 4.58
CA LYS A 336 2.42 -27.22 5.44
C LYS A 336 3.09 -28.48 4.87
N ARG A 337 3.12 -28.67 3.54
CA ARG A 337 3.91 -29.76 2.92
C ARG A 337 5.41 -29.63 3.20
N LEU A 338 5.94 -28.41 3.27
CA LEU A 338 7.35 -28.18 3.62
C LEU A 338 7.61 -28.51 5.09
N ILE A 339 6.68 -28.18 5.99
CA ILE A 339 6.79 -28.59 7.40
C ILE A 339 6.83 -30.12 7.52
N VAL A 340 5.93 -30.84 6.83
CA VAL A 340 5.95 -32.32 6.76
C VAL A 340 7.29 -32.86 6.24
N SER A 341 7.97 -32.12 5.37
CA SER A 341 9.27 -32.50 4.82
C SER A 341 10.45 -32.25 5.78
N GLY A 342 10.21 -31.69 6.97
CA GLY A 342 11.24 -31.42 7.99
C GLY A 342 11.76 -29.98 8.01
N PHE A 343 11.15 -29.05 7.28
CA PHE A 343 11.48 -27.63 7.40
C PHE A 343 10.69 -27.01 8.56
N ASP A 344 11.30 -26.91 9.74
CA ASP A 344 10.57 -26.47 10.95
C ASP A 344 10.03 -25.04 10.90
N LYS A 345 10.62 -24.16 10.09
CA LYS A 345 10.26 -22.73 10.02
C LYS A 345 10.33 -22.24 8.58
N VAL A 346 9.18 -21.96 7.98
CA VAL A 346 9.09 -21.44 6.61
C VAL A 346 8.19 -20.23 6.55
N PHE A 347 8.49 -19.29 5.66
CA PHE A 347 7.59 -18.18 5.35
C PHE A 347 7.62 -17.84 3.87
N GLU A 348 6.53 -17.27 3.37
CA GLU A 348 6.43 -16.75 2.02
C GLU A 348 5.79 -15.36 2.05
N ILE A 349 6.38 -14.42 1.31
CA ILE A 349 5.75 -13.15 0.95
C ILE A 349 5.46 -13.20 -0.55
N GLY A 350 4.18 -13.23 -0.93
CA GLY A 350 3.83 -13.39 -2.33
C GLY A 350 2.38 -13.06 -2.65
N PRO A 351 2.02 -13.08 -3.96
CA PRO A 351 0.68 -12.72 -4.40
C PRO A 351 -0.33 -13.83 -4.09
N SER A 352 -1.56 -13.43 -3.78
CA SER A 352 -2.75 -14.28 -3.73
C SER A 352 -3.84 -13.68 -4.61
N PHE A 353 -4.67 -14.53 -5.21
CA PHE A 353 -5.63 -14.12 -6.23
C PHE A 353 -7.04 -14.57 -5.86
N ARG A 354 -7.95 -13.64 -5.61
CA ARG A 354 -9.34 -13.93 -5.26
C ARG A 354 -10.28 -13.24 -6.25
N ASN A 355 -11.06 -14.04 -6.97
CA ASN A 355 -12.03 -13.56 -7.95
C ASN A 355 -13.28 -13.04 -7.25
N GLU A 356 -13.13 -11.93 -6.54
CA GLU A 356 -14.15 -11.33 -5.67
C GLU A 356 -14.39 -9.85 -6.05
N GLY A 357 -15.23 -9.16 -5.29
CA GLY A 357 -15.50 -7.73 -5.50
C GLY A 357 -14.30 -6.84 -5.18
N ILE A 358 -14.34 -5.61 -5.70
CA ILE A 358 -13.35 -4.56 -5.41
C ILE A 358 -14.00 -3.53 -4.50
N ASP A 359 -13.38 -3.22 -3.37
CA ASP A 359 -13.81 -2.17 -2.44
C ASP A 359 -12.59 -1.42 -1.87
N LYS A 360 -12.78 -0.63 -0.80
CA LYS A 360 -11.71 0.17 -0.17
C LYS A 360 -10.57 -0.68 0.40
N THR A 361 -10.78 -1.97 0.64
CA THR A 361 -9.87 -2.88 1.33
C THR A 361 -9.62 -4.20 0.60
N HIS A 362 -10.33 -4.46 -0.51
CA HIS A 362 -10.22 -5.68 -1.31
C HIS A 362 -9.82 -5.36 -2.74
N ASN A 363 -8.75 -6.01 -3.20
CA ASN A 363 -8.34 -6.06 -4.60
C ASN A 363 -8.16 -7.53 -5.02
N PRO A 364 -8.49 -7.93 -6.26
CA PRO A 364 -8.45 -9.34 -6.67
C PRO A 364 -7.06 -9.96 -6.69
N GLU A 365 -6.02 -9.14 -6.79
CA GLU A 365 -4.61 -9.50 -6.57
C GLU A 365 -4.10 -8.72 -5.36
N PHE A 366 -3.53 -9.40 -4.38
CA PHE A 366 -2.98 -8.77 -3.18
C PHE A 366 -1.79 -9.58 -2.67
N THR A 367 -0.95 -8.98 -1.83
CA THR A 367 0.24 -9.63 -1.30
C THR A 367 -0.02 -10.10 0.11
N THR A 368 0.21 -11.38 0.38
CA THR A 368 0.19 -11.93 1.73
C THR A 368 1.61 -12.18 2.23
N CYS A 369 1.77 -12.16 3.54
CA CYS A 369 2.85 -12.86 4.21
C CYS A 369 2.22 -13.99 5.00
N GLU A 370 2.69 -15.22 4.80
CA GLU A 370 2.31 -16.37 5.61
C GLU A 370 3.55 -17.08 6.13
N PHE A 371 3.51 -17.55 7.38
CA PHE A 371 4.56 -18.37 7.95
C PHE A 371 3.97 -19.57 8.69
N TYR A 372 4.77 -20.64 8.76
CA TYR A 372 4.44 -21.86 9.49
C TYR A 372 5.66 -22.26 10.32
N GLN A 373 5.41 -22.59 11.59
CA GLN A 373 6.43 -22.97 12.54
C GLN A 373 6.01 -24.26 13.27
N ALA A 374 6.83 -25.30 13.14
CA ALA A 374 6.72 -26.52 13.93
C ALA A 374 6.89 -26.19 15.42
N PHE A 375 6.09 -26.87 16.23
CA PHE A 375 6.00 -26.79 17.69
C PHE A 375 5.63 -25.39 18.24
N ALA A 376 5.00 -24.54 17.42
CA ALA A 376 4.39 -23.29 17.87
C ALA A 376 2.91 -23.49 18.23
N ASP A 377 2.50 -22.95 19.36
CA ASP A 377 1.12 -22.85 19.83
C ASP A 377 0.54 -21.45 19.61
N LEU A 378 -0.71 -21.24 19.99
CA LEU A 378 -1.41 -19.97 19.79
C LEU A 378 -0.71 -18.78 20.51
N ASP A 379 -0.22 -19.00 21.73
CA ASP A 379 0.45 -17.97 22.53
C ASP A 379 1.78 -17.55 21.88
N THR A 380 2.53 -18.51 21.30
CA THR A 380 3.73 -18.24 20.52
C THR A 380 3.41 -17.35 19.32
N LEU A 381 2.37 -17.68 18.55
CA LEU A 381 1.97 -16.91 17.37
C LEU A 381 1.52 -15.48 17.73
N MET A 382 0.77 -15.32 18.82
CA MET A 382 0.34 -14.00 19.31
C MET A 382 1.54 -13.17 19.75
N SER A 383 2.47 -13.74 20.52
CA SER A 383 3.68 -13.07 20.98
C SER A 383 4.56 -12.60 19.81
N MET A 384 4.75 -13.46 18.81
CA MET A 384 5.49 -13.13 17.58
C MET A 384 4.80 -11.99 16.81
N THR A 385 3.47 -12.00 16.74
CA THR A 385 2.69 -10.95 16.08
C THR A 385 2.93 -9.59 16.72
N GLU A 386 2.85 -9.52 18.05
CA GLU A 386 3.08 -8.27 18.77
C GLU A 386 4.52 -7.75 18.57
N GLU A 387 5.52 -8.63 18.64
CA GLU A 387 6.92 -8.25 18.42
C GLU A 387 7.17 -7.72 17.01
N LEU A 388 6.64 -8.41 16.00
CA LEU A 388 6.72 -7.99 14.61
C LEU A 388 6.08 -6.60 14.41
N PHE A 389 4.89 -6.37 14.97
CA PHE A 389 4.18 -5.10 14.85
C PHE A 389 4.93 -3.96 15.56
N ARG A 390 5.52 -4.23 16.74
CA ARG A 390 6.40 -3.27 17.43
C ARG A 390 7.62 -2.91 16.56
N LYS A 391 8.25 -3.89 15.91
CA LYS A 391 9.40 -3.65 15.01
C LYS A 391 9.00 -2.82 13.79
N ILE A 392 7.88 -3.15 13.15
CA ILE A 392 7.36 -2.37 12.00
C ILE A 392 7.04 -0.93 12.40
N SER A 393 6.33 -0.74 13.52
CA SER A 393 5.97 0.58 14.02
C SER A 393 7.19 1.49 14.19
N ARG A 394 8.25 0.98 14.83
CA ARG A 394 9.52 1.72 15.02
C ARG A 394 10.18 2.07 13.69
N GLN A 395 10.25 1.13 12.75
CA GLN A 395 10.86 1.36 11.43
C GLN A 395 10.08 2.42 10.62
N ILE A 396 8.76 2.40 10.70
CA ILE A 396 7.91 3.40 10.05
C ILE A 396 8.01 4.77 10.72
N ALA A 397 8.12 4.84 12.04
CA ALA A 397 8.36 6.11 12.74
C ALA A 397 9.68 6.76 12.27
N ASN A 398 10.78 6.00 12.23
CA ASN A 398 12.07 6.46 11.74
C ASN A 398 12.03 6.91 10.26
N LEU A 399 11.32 6.16 9.42
CA LEU A 399 11.10 6.55 8.03
C LEU A 399 10.32 7.87 7.96
N ASN A 400 9.26 8.01 8.76
CA ASN A 400 8.39 9.18 8.73
C ASN A 400 9.16 10.46 9.07
N GLU A 401 10.04 10.42 10.07
CA GLU A 401 10.96 11.53 10.38
C GLU A 401 11.84 11.89 9.17
N THR A 402 12.36 10.88 8.49
CA THR A 402 13.24 11.06 7.31
C THR A 402 12.51 11.69 6.12
N VAL A 403 11.21 11.39 5.94
CA VAL A 403 10.39 11.95 4.86
C VAL A 403 9.63 13.22 5.26
N GLY A 404 9.96 13.81 6.42
CA GLY A 404 9.39 15.09 6.85
C GLY A 404 7.96 14.99 7.40
N ASN A 405 7.64 13.88 8.07
CA ASN A 405 6.35 13.60 8.71
C ASN A 405 5.14 13.65 7.76
N SER A 406 5.33 13.20 6.52
CA SER A 406 4.29 13.16 5.49
C SER A 406 3.31 11.99 5.67
N LEU A 407 3.73 10.92 6.34
CA LEU A 407 2.88 9.79 6.67
C LEU A 407 2.06 10.13 7.92
N THR A 408 0.83 9.65 7.93
CA THR A 408 -0.07 9.82 9.09
C THR A 408 -0.52 8.44 9.56
N PRO A 409 0.38 7.63 10.16
CA PRO A 409 0.03 6.31 10.64
C PRO A 409 -1.28 6.37 11.43
N THR A 410 -2.17 5.42 11.18
CA THR A 410 -3.47 5.38 11.81
C THR A 410 -3.30 5.42 13.32
N THR A 411 -3.76 6.50 13.94
CA THR A 411 -3.84 6.62 15.41
C THR A 411 -5.08 5.85 15.82
N PRO A 412 -4.96 4.72 16.55
CA PRO A 412 -6.08 3.83 16.79
C PRO A 412 -7.20 4.58 17.51
N GLN A 413 -8.32 4.81 16.82
CA GLN A 413 -9.50 5.46 17.40
C GLN A 413 -10.39 4.49 18.22
N CYS A 414 -10.01 3.21 18.28
CA CYS A 414 -10.62 2.20 19.15
C CYS A 414 -9.63 1.75 20.24
N VAL A 415 -10.17 1.17 21.32
CA VAL A 415 -9.47 0.55 22.46
C VAL A 415 -8.39 -0.47 22.02
N GLY A 416 -7.20 -0.02 21.64
CA GLY A 416 -5.99 -0.83 21.37
C GLY A 416 -6.10 -1.94 20.30
N PRO A 417 -4.98 -2.58 19.90
CA PRO A 417 -5.01 -3.84 19.16
C PRO A 417 -5.64 -4.95 20.01
N THR A 418 -6.55 -5.74 19.43
CA THR A 418 -7.31 -6.77 20.16
C THR A 418 -7.29 -8.11 19.42
N PHE A 419 -6.94 -9.18 20.11
CA PHE A 419 -7.11 -10.54 19.61
C PHE A 419 -8.50 -11.07 19.93
N ILE A 420 -9.22 -11.52 18.89
CA ILE A 420 -10.43 -12.33 19.03
C ILE A 420 -10.00 -13.79 18.90
N MET A 421 -10.34 -14.64 19.88
CA MET A 421 -9.83 -16.02 19.96
C MET A 421 -10.95 -17.05 20.06
N ASN A 422 -10.58 -18.34 19.98
CA ASN A 422 -11.48 -19.48 20.21
C ASN A 422 -12.69 -19.49 19.27
N HIS A 423 -12.42 -19.26 17.98
CA HIS A 423 -13.46 -19.23 16.95
C HIS A 423 -14.21 -20.57 16.90
N PRO A 424 -15.53 -20.57 16.62
CA PRO A 424 -16.30 -21.80 16.43
C PRO A 424 -15.63 -22.75 15.43
N GLU A 425 -15.56 -24.05 15.75
CA GLU A 425 -14.90 -25.05 14.90
C GLU A 425 -15.40 -25.01 13.44
N CYS A 426 -16.71 -24.83 13.25
CA CYS A 426 -17.33 -24.82 11.92
C CYS A 426 -16.87 -23.67 11.01
N LEU A 427 -16.25 -22.62 11.56
CA LEU A 427 -15.70 -21.50 10.80
C LEU A 427 -14.20 -21.65 10.50
N SER A 428 -13.55 -22.67 11.04
CA SER A 428 -12.10 -22.84 11.04
C SER A 428 -11.71 -24.27 10.59
N PRO A 429 -11.92 -24.59 9.30
CA PRO A 429 -11.77 -25.95 8.76
C PRO A 429 -10.34 -26.51 8.80
N LEU A 430 -9.33 -25.65 8.94
CA LEU A 430 -7.91 -25.99 8.89
C LEU A 430 -7.22 -25.80 10.26
N SER A 431 -7.94 -25.29 11.26
CA SER A 431 -7.41 -25.08 12.62
C SER A 431 -7.75 -26.27 13.50
N LYS A 432 -6.85 -26.61 14.43
CA LYS A 432 -7.06 -27.63 15.46
C LYS A 432 -8.26 -27.28 16.35
N SER A 433 -9.09 -28.29 16.65
CA SER A 433 -10.29 -28.11 17.47
C SER A 433 -10.10 -28.62 18.89
N PHE A 434 -10.76 -27.97 19.85
CA PHE A 434 -10.85 -28.44 21.23
C PHE A 434 -12.21 -28.10 21.85
N THR A 435 -12.50 -28.67 23.02
CA THR A 435 -13.69 -28.33 23.81
C THR A 435 -13.32 -27.22 24.78
N HIS A 436 -14.01 -26.08 24.69
CA HIS A 436 -13.78 -24.96 25.59
C HIS A 436 -14.13 -25.36 27.03
N SER A 437 -13.19 -25.13 27.96
CA SER A 437 -13.29 -25.63 29.34
C SER A 437 -14.46 -25.04 30.13
N GLU A 438 -14.82 -23.78 29.86
CA GLU A 438 -15.82 -23.05 30.66
C GLU A 438 -17.26 -23.31 30.20
N ASN A 439 -17.50 -23.52 28.90
CA ASN A 439 -18.85 -23.59 28.34
C ASN A 439 -19.14 -24.88 27.55
N GLY A 440 -18.15 -25.79 27.44
CA GLY A 440 -18.29 -27.09 26.78
C GLY A 440 -18.44 -27.03 25.25
N GLN A 441 -18.34 -25.86 24.62
CA GLN A 441 -18.52 -25.71 23.18
C GLN A 441 -17.29 -26.19 22.40
N LYS A 442 -17.51 -26.66 21.17
CA LYS A 442 -16.42 -26.98 20.23
C LYS A 442 -15.90 -25.72 19.55
N VAL A 443 -14.65 -25.39 19.83
CA VAL A 443 -13.96 -24.21 19.32
C VAL A 443 -12.65 -24.63 18.63
N SER A 444 -12.01 -23.68 17.97
CA SER A 444 -10.74 -23.83 17.28
C SER A 444 -9.65 -23.02 17.97
N ALA A 445 -8.42 -23.54 18.00
CA ALA A 445 -7.24 -22.85 18.49
C ALA A 445 -6.79 -21.81 17.44
N ARG A 446 -7.57 -20.72 17.35
CA ARG A 446 -7.45 -19.67 16.33
C ARG A 446 -7.67 -18.30 16.94
N ALA A 447 -6.85 -17.34 16.51
CA ALA A 447 -7.02 -15.94 16.80
C ALA A 447 -7.01 -15.06 15.54
N GLU A 448 -7.70 -13.94 15.61
CA GLU A 448 -7.66 -12.87 14.61
C GLU A 448 -7.29 -11.56 15.32
N LEU A 449 -6.32 -10.82 14.79
CA LEU A 449 -5.96 -9.50 15.30
C LEU A 449 -6.81 -8.44 14.62
N PHE A 450 -7.55 -7.67 15.41
CA PHE A 450 -8.30 -6.51 14.96
C PHE A 450 -7.65 -5.20 15.41
N ILE A 451 -7.54 -4.26 14.48
CA ILE A 451 -7.14 -2.87 14.73
C ILE A 451 -8.13 -1.97 13.99
N GLU A 452 -8.78 -1.04 14.70
CA GLU A 452 -9.84 -0.18 14.15
C GLU A 452 -10.95 -0.94 13.41
N ASN A 453 -11.47 -2.01 14.01
CA ASN A 453 -12.52 -2.86 13.44
C ASN A 453 -12.13 -3.52 12.11
N ARG A 454 -10.83 -3.64 11.81
CA ARG A 454 -10.31 -4.33 10.63
C ARG A 454 -9.47 -5.52 11.06
N GLU A 455 -9.75 -6.67 10.46
CA GLU A 455 -8.91 -7.86 10.56
C GLU A 455 -7.57 -7.60 9.86
N VAL A 456 -6.47 -7.69 10.62
CA VAL A 456 -5.10 -7.47 10.12
C VAL A 456 -4.33 -8.77 10.01
N VAL A 457 -4.54 -9.70 10.95
CA VAL A 457 -3.84 -10.98 11.05
C VAL A 457 -4.85 -12.09 11.34
N ASN A 458 -4.64 -13.24 10.72
CA ASN A 458 -5.30 -14.50 11.07
C ASN A 458 -4.22 -15.52 11.43
N LEU A 459 -4.37 -16.19 12.57
CA LEU A 459 -3.37 -17.15 13.08
C LEU A 459 -4.04 -18.30 13.82
N TYR A 460 -3.46 -19.50 13.79
CA TYR A 460 -4.03 -20.68 14.44
C TYR A 460 -3.02 -21.83 14.59
N GLU A 461 -3.31 -22.73 15.52
CA GLU A 461 -2.71 -24.05 15.52
C GLU A 461 -3.30 -24.89 14.39
N GLU A 462 -2.43 -25.50 13.61
CA GLU A 462 -2.78 -26.27 12.43
C GLU A 462 -3.43 -27.61 12.79
N GLU A 463 -4.50 -27.95 12.07
CA GLU A 463 -5.05 -29.30 12.11
C GLU A 463 -4.04 -30.27 11.46
N ASN A 464 -3.56 -31.21 12.28
CA ASN A 464 -2.55 -32.17 11.87
C ASN A 464 -3.03 -33.63 11.97
N SER A 465 -4.29 -33.87 12.33
CA SER A 465 -4.94 -35.18 12.24
C SER A 465 -5.58 -35.36 10.86
N PRO A 466 -5.12 -36.30 10.02
CA PRO A 466 -5.74 -36.56 8.71
C PRO A 466 -7.23 -36.93 8.82
N THR A 467 -7.59 -37.66 9.89
CA THR A 467 -8.97 -38.09 10.12
C THR A 467 -9.89 -36.93 10.49
N GLU A 468 -9.45 -36.01 11.33
CA GLU A 468 -10.24 -34.82 11.67
C GLU A 468 -10.28 -33.84 10.50
N GLN A 469 -9.17 -33.66 9.77
CA GLN A 469 -9.13 -32.83 8.58
C GLN A 469 -10.13 -33.31 7.51
N ARG A 470 -10.20 -34.63 7.25
CA ARG A 470 -11.17 -35.23 6.34
C ARG A 470 -12.61 -34.94 6.78
N LYS A 471 -12.92 -35.11 8.07
CA LYS A 471 -14.26 -34.78 8.62
C LYS A 471 -14.61 -33.31 8.40
N LYS A 472 -13.67 -32.39 8.63
CA LYS A 472 -13.87 -30.95 8.41
C LYS A 472 -14.10 -30.62 6.94
N PHE A 473 -13.32 -31.20 6.03
CA PHE A 473 -13.55 -31.05 4.59
C PHE A 473 -14.91 -31.58 4.15
N GLN A 474 -15.33 -32.75 4.65
CA GLN A 474 -16.66 -33.29 4.33
C GLN A 474 -17.77 -32.34 4.78
N ARG A 475 -17.71 -31.83 6.02
CA ARG A 475 -18.69 -30.84 6.52
C ARG A 475 -18.74 -29.58 5.66
N GLN A 476 -17.60 -29.10 5.16
CA GLN A 476 -17.56 -27.97 4.24
C GLN A 476 -18.21 -28.27 2.89
N LEU A 477 -18.13 -29.50 2.40
CA LEU A 477 -18.84 -29.90 1.19
C LEU A 477 -20.35 -29.96 1.42
N ASP A 478 -20.77 -30.52 2.55
CA ASP A 478 -22.18 -30.69 2.90
C ASP A 478 -22.91 -29.36 3.15
N THR A 479 -22.17 -28.31 3.51
CA THR A 479 -22.71 -26.96 3.80
C THR A 479 -22.61 -25.97 2.66
N LYS A 480 -22.06 -26.35 1.49
CA LYS A 480 -21.96 -25.46 0.33
C LYS A 480 -23.31 -25.29 -0.37
N ASP A 481 -23.81 -24.05 -0.39
CA ASP A 481 -24.84 -23.62 -1.34
C ASP A 481 -24.31 -23.74 -2.78
N SER A 482 -25.20 -24.11 -3.72
CA SER A 482 -24.89 -24.42 -5.12
C SER A 482 -24.16 -23.32 -5.91
N GLU A 483 -24.13 -22.08 -5.42
CA GLU A 483 -23.48 -20.93 -6.07
C GLU A 483 -21.96 -20.80 -5.77
N ASN A 484 -21.45 -21.40 -4.69
CA ASN A 484 -20.03 -21.38 -4.28
C ASN A 484 -19.34 -22.76 -4.45
N ALA A 485 -19.92 -23.62 -5.28
CA ALA A 485 -19.55 -25.03 -5.46
C ALA A 485 -18.27 -25.24 -6.29
N THR A 486 -17.11 -24.76 -5.81
CA THR A 486 -15.84 -24.92 -6.53
C THR A 486 -14.72 -25.62 -5.75
N GLY A 487 -15.03 -26.30 -4.64
CA GLY A 487 -14.01 -27.10 -3.95
C GLY A 487 -14.39 -28.57 -3.96
N SER A 488 -13.55 -29.40 -4.58
CA SER A 488 -13.46 -30.84 -4.30
C SER A 488 -12.65 -31.06 -3.01
N MET A 489 -12.80 -32.22 -2.38
CA MET A 489 -11.89 -32.62 -1.30
C MET A 489 -10.46 -32.73 -1.85
N ASP A 490 -9.47 -32.13 -1.18
CA ASP A 490 -8.06 -32.28 -1.55
C ASP A 490 -7.49 -33.56 -0.94
N GLU A 491 -7.77 -34.70 -1.58
CA GLU A 491 -7.26 -36.01 -1.11
C GLU A 491 -5.73 -36.05 -1.08
N LYS A 492 -5.06 -35.37 -2.03
CA LYS A 492 -3.59 -35.29 -2.05
C LYS A 492 -3.05 -34.57 -0.80
N TYR A 493 -3.77 -33.58 -0.28
CA TYR A 493 -3.39 -32.94 0.98
C TYR A 493 -3.67 -33.82 2.21
N LEU A 494 -4.74 -34.63 2.19
CA LEU A 494 -4.98 -35.60 3.26
C LEU A 494 -3.86 -36.66 3.31
N GLU A 495 -3.44 -37.18 2.16
CA GLU A 495 -2.27 -38.06 2.04
C GLU A 495 -1.00 -37.39 2.59
N VAL A 496 -0.79 -36.10 2.34
CA VAL A 496 0.32 -35.34 2.92
C VAL A 496 0.30 -35.37 4.45
N LEU A 497 -0.87 -35.19 5.08
CA LEU A 497 -0.98 -35.24 6.54
C LEU A 497 -0.70 -36.64 7.10
N GLU A 498 -0.95 -37.70 6.33
CA GLU A 498 -0.64 -39.08 6.71
C GLU A 498 0.87 -39.35 6.81
N TRP A 499 1.70 -38.55 6.15
CA TRP A 499 3.17 -38.55 6.34
C TRP A 499 3.62 -37.90 7.66
N GLY A 500 2.70 -37.27 8.39
CA GLY A 500 2.92 -36.74 9.73
C GLY A 500 3.30 -35.27 9.77
N LEU A 501 2.30 -34.39 9.82
CA LEU A 501 2.52 -32.97 10.14
C LEU A 501 2.76 -32.84 11.66
N PRO A 502 3.93 -32.35 12.12
CA PRO A 502 4.14 -32.06 13.54
C PRO A 502 3.11 -31.02 14.05
N PRO A 503 2.87 -30.92 15.37
CA PRO A 503 2.15 -29.77 15.92
C PRO A 503 2.76 -28.50 15.35
N THR A 504 1.96 -27.65 14.71
CA THR A 504 2.45 -26.51 13.92
C THR A 504 1.53 -25.33 14.18
N GLY A 505 2.11 -24.14 14.29
CA GLY A 505 1.38 -22.88 14.27
C GLY A 505 1.51 -22.22 12.90
N GLY A 506 0.42 -21.72 12.36
CA GLY A 506 0.39 -20.95 11.12
C GLY A 506 -0.17 -19.55 11.32
N TRP A 507 0.28 -18.64 10.47
CA TRP A 507 0.00 -17.21 10.58
C TRP A 507 -0.06 -16.60 9.19
N GLY A 508 -0.98 -15.64 9.00
CA GLY A 508 -1.11 -14.89 7.76
C GLY A 508 -1.54 -13.44 7.97
N CYS A 509 -0.97 -12.54 7.17
CA CYS A 509 -1.42 -11.14 7.07
C CYS A 509 -1.42 -10.62 5.63
N GLY A 510 -2.26 -9.63 5.34
CA GLY A 510 -2.23 -8.89 4.08
C GLY A 510 -1.28 -7.68 4.15
N ILE A 511 -0.29 -7.61 3.25
CA ILE A 511 0.69 -6.51 3.22
C ILE A 511 0.03 -5.17 2.88
N GLU A 512 -1.00 -5.17 2.03
CA GLU A 512 -1.76 -3.95 1.72
C GLU A 512 -2.44 -3.39 2.97
N ARG A 513 -3.17 -4.22 3.73
CA ARG A 513 -3.85 -3.79 4.96
C ARG A 513 -2.85 -3.28 6.00
N LEU A 514 -1.71 -3.95 6.12
CA LEU A 514 -0.61 -3.54 7.00
C LEU A 514 -0.03 -2.18 6.59
N THR A 515 0.17 -1.96 5.29
CA THR A 515 0.63 -0.68 4.77
C THR A 515 -0.40 0.41 5.03
N MET A 516 -1.68 0.14 4.80
CA MET A 516 -2.76 1.09 5.09
C MET A 516 -2.74 1.53 6.55
N LEU A 517 -2.65 0.57 7.47
CA LEU A 517 -2.56 0.82 8.91
C LEU A 517 -1.37 1.73 9.27
N PHE A 518 -0.17 1.39 8.80
CA PHE A 518 1.05 2.12 9.18
C PHE A 518 1.27 3.43 8.42
N THR A 519 0.48 3.74 7.38
CA THR A 519 0.61 4.98 6.61
C THR A 519 -0.56 5.95 6.77
N GLY A 520 -1.71 5.44 7.25
CA GLY A 520 -2.97 6.17 7.29
C GLY A 520 -3.76 6.12 5.98
N ALA A 521 -3.27 5.38 4.98
CA ALA A 521 -3.96 5.25 3.71
C ALA A 521 -5.35 4.63 3.90
N LYS A 522 -6.37 5.29 3.37
CA LYS A 522 -7.77 4.91 3.60
C LYS A 522 -8.26 3.85 2.62
N ARG A 523 -7.56 3.69 1.50
CA ARG A 523 -7.93 2.78 0.42
C ARG A 523 -6.75 1.91 0.00
N ILE A 524 -7.06 0.72 -0.49
CA ILE A 524 -6.07 -0.27 -0.93
C ILE A 524 -5.31 0.17 -2.18
N ASP A 525 -5.91 0.97 -3.06
CA ASP A 525 -5.25 1.50 -4.26
C ASP A 525 -4.11 2.47 -3.92
N ASP A 526 -4.24 3.24 -2.85
CA ASP A 526 -3.21 4.19 -2.38
C ASP A 526 -1.91 3.51 -1.96
N VAL A 527 -1.96 2.22 -1.59
CA VAL A 527 -0.79 1.45 -1.15
C VAL A 527 -0.24 0.54 -2.23
N MET A 528 -0.84 0.55 -3.44
CA MET A 528 -0.41 -0.25 -4.58
C MET A 528 0.35 0.61 -5.60
N SER A 529 1.41 0.05 -6.19
CA SER A 529 2.27 0.77 -7.14
C SER A 529 1.54 1.24 -8.40
N PHE A 530 0.50 0.53 -8.81
CA PHE A 530 -0.33 0.84 -9.99
C PHE A 530 -1.83 0.87 -9.68
N GLY A 531 -2.19 1.09 -8.41
CA GLY A 531 -3.58 1.09 -7.96
C GLY A 531 -4.23 -0.30 -8.00
N ASN A 532 -5.56 -0.32 -8.02
CA ASN A 532 -6.37 -1.55 -8.02
C ASN A 532 -6.66 -2.04 -9.46
N LEU A 533 -7.38 -3.17 -9.59
CA LEU A 533 -7.73 -3.75 -10.89
C LEU A 533 -8.53 -2.77 -11.78
N ARG A 534 -9.32 -1.84 -11.21
CA ARG A 534 -10.01 -0.81 -11.99
C ARG A 534 -9.03 0.20 -12.58
N SER A 535 -7.98 0.56 -11.83
CA SER A 535 -6.96 1.50 -12.29
C SER A 535 -6.24 0.98 -13.53
N VAL A 536 -5.86 -0.30 -13.54
CA VAL A 536 -5.10 -0.90 -14.65
C VAL A 536 -5.97 -1.28 -15.86
N THR A 537 -7.25 -1.58 -15.67
CA THR A 537 -8.17 -1.92 -16.78
C THR A 537 -8.77 -0.68 -17.46
N LYS A 538 -8.88 0.45 -16.76
CA LYS A 538 -9.30 1.73 -17.36
C LYS A 538 -8.31 2.24 -18.41
N ALA A 539 -7.01 1.99 -18.23
CA ALA A 539 -5.97 2.41 -19.17
C ALA A 539 -6.01 1.71 -20.55
N SER A 540 -6.86 0.69 -20.72
CA SER A 540 -7.03 -0.07 -21.97
C SER A 540 -8.29 0.29 -22.77
N LYS A 541 -8.97 1.39 -22.44
CA LYS A 541 -10.04 1.99 -23.26
C LYS A 541 -9.63 3.39 -23.70
#